data_AF-A0A518DEY1-F1
#
_entry.id   AF-A0A518DEY1-F1
#
_cell.length_a   1.000
_cell.length_b   1.000
_cell.length_c   1.000
_cell.angle_alpha   90.00
_cell.angle_beta   90.00
_cell.angle_gamma   90.00
#
_symmetry.space_group_name_H-M   'P 1'
#
loop_
_entity.id
_entity.type
_entity.pdbx_description
1 polymer ?
#
loop_
_entity_poly.entity_id
_entity_poly.type
_entity_poly.pdbx_seq_one_letter_code
_entity_poly.pdbx_strand_id
1 'polypeptide(L)'
;MFVNLLRRLSDWVGDRHLDTAIRDALRRDGYGVHMAAIRDVRLSAVERPGWVQVYTFWVETTDAARQPIEVFGVSLNDGRQIGTEVFLSPDPMARDAQFAQWSTGMTVR
;
A
#
# COMPACT_ATOMS: atom_id res chain seq x y z
N MET A 1 -19.59 18.46 -4.59
CA MET A 1 -19.76 17.13 -5.24
C MET A 1 -18.48 16.57 -5.84
N PHE A 2 -17.62 17.35 -6.51
CA PHE A 2 -16.37 16.83 -7.11
C PHE A 2 -15.34 16.26 -6.12
N VAL A 3 -15.23 16.83 -4.91
CA VAL A 3 -14.24 16.42 -3.89
C VAL A 3 -14.42 14.95 -3.45
N ASN A 4 -15.67 14.48 -3.33
CA ASN A 4 -15.95 13.09 -2.96
C ASN A 4 -15.61 12.10 -4.07
N LEU A 5 -15.68 12.50 -5.34
CA LEU A 5 -15.33 11.64 -6.46
C LEU A 5 -13.81 11.46 -6.55
N LEU A 6 -13.04 12.53 -6.39
CA LEU A 6 -11.57 12.48 -6.37
C LEU A 6 -11.04 11.67 -5.20
N ARG A 7 -11.62 11.83 -4.01
CA ARG A 7 -11.25 11.04 -2.82
C ARG A 7 -11.58 9.56 -2.99
N ARG A 8 -12.71 9.24 -3.61
CA ARG A 8 -13.10 7.85 -3.91
C ARG A 8 -12.19 7.21 -4.95
N LEU A 9 -11.62 8.00 -5.87
CA LEU A 9 -10.64 7.52 -6.85
C LEU A 9 -9.25 7.33 -6.24
N SER A 10 -8.82 8.19 -5.31
CA SER A 10 -7.55 8.01 -4.58
C SER A 10 -7.60 6.84 -3.60
N ASP A 11 -8.76 6.57 -3.00
CA ASP A 11 -8.92 5.44 -2.07
C ASP A 11 -9.16 4.10 -2.77
N TRP A 12 -9.24 4.11 -4.11
CA TRP A 12 -9.54 2.90 -4.87
C TRP A 12 -8.27 2.10 -5.12
N VAL A 13 -8.18 0.93 -4.49
CA VAL A 13 -7.09 -0.03 -4.70
C VAL A 13 -7.04 -0.55 -6.13
N GLY A 14 -8.16 -0.54 -6.87
CA GLY A 14 -8.26 -0.92 -8.30
C GLY A 14 -8.09 -2.42 -8.59
N ASP A 15 -7.29 -3.10 -7.78
CA ASP A 15 -6.84 -4.48 -7.93
C ASP A 15 -7.18 -5.29 -6.67
N ARG A 16 -7.94 -6.38 -6.86
CA ARG A 16 -8.33 -7.29 -5.78
C ARG A 16 -7.13 -8.03 -5.19
N HIS A 17 -6.10 -8.31 -5.98
CA HIS A 17 -4.89 -8.96 -5.49
C HIS A 17 -4.12 -8.04 -4.55
N LEU A 18 -4.01 -6.76 -4.91
CA LEU A 18 -3.40 -5.75 -4.04
C LEU A 18 -4.18 -5.56 -2.73
N ASP A 19 -5.52 -5.43 -2.78
CA ASP A 19 -6.34 -5.31 -1.55
C ASP A 19 -6.15 -6.53 -0.64
N THR A 20 -6.15 -7.74 -1.22
CA THR A 20 -5.94 -8.98 -0.47
C THR A 20 -4.55 -9.02 0.17
N ALA A 21 -3.49 -8.67 -0.59
CA ALA A 21 -2.13 -8.64 -0.09
C ALA A 21 -1.94 -7.65 1.06
N ILE A 22 -2.55 -6.46 0.97
CA ILE A 22 -2.52 -5.46 2.04
C ILE A 22 -3.22 -5.97 3.29
N ARG A 23 -4.40 -6.61 3.14
CA ARG A 23 -5.14 -7.19 4.28
C ARG A 23 -4.39 -8.34 4.95
N ASP A 24 -3.71 -9.17 4.16
CA ASP A 24 -2.90 -10.26 4.70
C ASP A 24 -1.67 -9.74 5.42
N ALA A 25 -1.04 -8.67 4.93
CA ALA A 25 0.03 -7.97 5.63
C ALA A 25 -0.44 -7.36 6.95
N LEU A 26 -1.59 -6.66 6.96
CA LEU A 26 -2.19 -6.14 8.20
C LEU A 26 -2.42 -7.26 9.23
N ARG A 27 -2.95 -8.40 8.79
CA ARG A 27 -3.18 -9.56 9.66
C ARG A 27 -1.87 -10.10 10.23
N ARG A 28 -0.87 -10.27 9.38
CA ARG A 28 0.46 -10.80 9.74
C ARG A 28 1.15 -9.91 10.75
N ASP A 29 1.03 -8.60 10.59
CA ASP A 29 1.75 -7.60 11.41
C ASP A 29 0.95 -7.22 12.68
N GLY A 30 -0.19 -7.88 12.93
CA GLY A 30 -0.98 -7.74 14.17
C GLY A 30 -1.96 -6.58 14.19
N TYR A 31 -2.23 -5.96 13.04
CA TYR A 31 -3.20 -4.87 12.90
C TYR A 31 -4.62 -5.39 12.71
N GLY A 32 -5.60 -4.52 13.02
CA GLY A 32 -7.01 -4.76 12.71
C GLY A 32 -7.23 -4.91 11.20
N VAL A 33 -7.99 -5.93 10.78
CA VAL A 33 -8.30 -6.13 9.35
C VAL A 33 -9.74 -5.73 9.02
N HIS A 34 -10.68 -6.03 9.92
CA HIS A 34 -12.11 -5.85 9.67
C HIS A 34 -12.55 -4.39 9.58
N MET A 35 -11.86 -3.51 10.29
CA MET A 35 -12.13 -2.06 10.30
C MET A 35 -11.11 -1.26 9.50
N ALA A 36 -10.22 -1.94 8.77
CA ALA A 36 -9.17 -1.28 8.01
C ALA A 36 -9.75 -0.57 6.78
N ALA A 37 -9.45 0.72 6.65
CA ALA A 37 -9.72 1.49 5.45
C ALA A 37 -8.40 1.82 4.75
N ILE A 38 -8.21 1.27 3.56
CA ILE A 38 -7.05 1.56 2.70
C ILE A 38 -7.34 2.87 1.96
N ARG A 39 -6.35 3.75 1.92
CA ARG A 39 -6.47 5.13 1.45
C ARG A 39 -5.30 5.52 0.57
N ASP A 40 -5.57 6.47 -0.33
CA ASP A 40 -4.58 7.12 -1.19
C ASP A 40 -3.60 6.15 -1.88
N VAL A 41 -4.16 5.11 -2.53
CA VAL A 41 -3.39 4.11 -3.28
C VAL A 41 -2.88 4.73 -4.57
N ARG A 42 -1.57 4.78 -4.73
CA ARG A 42 -0.90 5.39 -5.88
C ARG A 42 0.14 4.47 -6.48
N LEU A 43 0.12 4.32 -7.80
CA LEU A 43 1.24 3.73 -8.54
C LEU A 43 2.37 4.75 -8.61
N SER A 44 3.41 4.53 -7.81
CA SER A 44 4.47 5.52 -7.53
C SER A 44 5.78 5.18 -8.24
N ALA A 45 6.01 3.91 -8.61
CA ALA A 45 7.12 3.55 -9.49
C ALA A 45 6.77 2.38 -10.43
N VAL A 46 7.41 2.33 -11.61
CA VAL A 46 7.26 1.24 -12.58
C VAL A 46 8.59 0.92 -13.27
N GLU A 47 8.93 -0.37 -13.39
CA GLU A 47 10.02 -0.86 -14.22
C GLU A 47 9.50 -1.14 -15.62
N ARG A 48 10.18 -0.68 -16.68
CA ARG A 48 9.77 -0.91 -18.06
C ARG A 48 10.48 -2.11 -18.67
N PRO A 49 9.75 -3.00 -19.39
CA PRO A 49 8.35 -2.85 -19.82
C PRO A 49 7.30 -3.40 -18.83
N GLY A 50 6.88 -2.62 -17.82
CA GLY A 50 5.63 -2.72 -17.08
C GLY A 50 5.50 -3.82 -16.03
N TRP A 51 6.49 -4.71 -15.92
CA TRP A 51 6.39 -5.94 -15.14
C TRP A 51 6.43 -5.72 -13.63
N VAL A 52 7.17 -4.71 -13.18
CA VAL A 52 7.33 -4.42 -11.75
C VAL A 52 6.70 -3.06 -11.45
N GLN A 53 5.84 -3.02 -10.45
CA GLN A 53 5.08 -1.85 -10.04
C GLN A 53 5.17 -1.67 -8.53
N VAL A 54 5.43 -0.44 -8.09
CA VAL A 54 5.46 -0.08 -6.68
C VAL A 54 4.30 0.85 -6.39
N TYR A 55 3.45 0.47 -5.45
CA TYR A 55 2.36 1.30 -4.97
C TYR A 55 2.64 1.82 -3.58
N THR A 56 2.27 3.07 -3.32
CA THR A 56 2.25 3.64 -1.96
C THR A 56 0.82 3.87 -1.54
N PHE A 57 0.54 3.70 -0.26
CA PHE A 57 -0.79 3.88 0.34
C PHE A 57 -0.66 4.12 1.84
N TRP A 58 -1.77 4.42 2.50
CA TRP A 58 -1.87 4.37 3.96
C TRP A 58 -3.17 3.68 4.37
N VAL A 59 -3.23 3.23 5.61
CA VAL A 59 -4.35 2.47 6.15
C VAL A 59 -4.76 3.06 7.49
N GLU A 60 -6.03 3.41 7.62
CA GLU A 60 -6.67 3.67 8.91
C GLU A 60 -7.04 2.32 9.52
N THR A 61 -6.47 1.96 10.66
CA THR A 61 -6.74 0.67 11.32
C THR A 61 -6.61 0.78 12.85
N THR A 62 -6.54 -0.35 13.55
CA THR A 62 -6.25 -0.43 14.98
C THR A 62 -5.00 -1.24 15.25
N ASP A 63 -4.26 -0.88 16.30
CA ASP A 63 -3.13 -1.66 16.81
C ASP A 63 -3.59 -2.89 17.64
N ALA A 64 -2.62 -3.59 18.24
CA ALA A 64 -2.89 -4.74 19.12
C ALA A 64 -3.70 -4.39 20.38
N ALA A 65 -3.62 -3.15 20.86
CA ALA A 65 -4.41 -2.61 21.96
C ALA A 65 -5.77 -2.07 21.52
N ARG A 66 -6.14 -2.30 20.25
CA ARG A 66 -7.36 -1.80 19.59
C ARG A 66 -7.47 -0.26 19.58
N GLN A 67 -6.34 0.43 19.64
CA GLN A 67 -6.28 1.88 19.49
C GLN A 67 -6.24 2.25 18.01
N PRO A 68 -7.02 3.24 17.54
CA PRO A 68 -6.94 3.73 16.18
C PRO A 68 -5.53 4.22 15.84
N ILE A 69 -5.01 3.82 14.68
CA ILE A 69 -3.69 4.18 14.19
C ILE A 69 -3.69 4.28 12.67
N GLU A 70 -2.81 5.13 12.14
CA GLU A 70 -2.48 5.20 10.73
C GLU A 70 -1.21 4.38 10.46
N VAL A 71 -1.26 3.52 9.45
CA VAL A 71 -0.14 2.69 9.03
C VAL A 71 0.18 3.02 7.58
N PHE A 72 1.43 3.36 7.31
CA PHE A 72 1.93 3.70 5.99
C PHE A 72 2.43 2.44 5.30
N GLY A 73 2.03 2.28 4.04
CA GLY A 73 2.33 1.08 3.27
C GLY A 73 3.01 1.36 1.94
N VAL A 74 3.83 0.39 1.55
CA VAL A 74 4.34 0.27 0.19
C VAL A 74 4.17 -1.19 -0.24
N SER A 75 3.77 -1.40 -1.49
CA SER A 75 3.67 -2.74 -2.07
C SER A 75 4.48 -2.83 -3.36
N LEU A 76 5.18 -3.95 -3.52
CA LEU A 76 5.89 -4.32 -4.73
C LEU A 76 5.11 -5.45 -5.42
N ASN A 77 4.58 -5.15 -6.60
CA ASN A 77 3.95 -6.14 -7.46
C ASN A 77 4.91 -6.44 -8.62
N ASP A 78 5.57 -7.59 -8.56
CA ASP A 78 6.28 -8.16 -9.69
C ASP A 78 5.32 -9.11 -10.42
N GLY A 79 4.76 -8.68 -11.53
CA GLY A 79 3.83 -9.45 -12.35
C GLY A 79 4.41 -10.73 -12.96
N ARG A 80 5.68 -11.04 -12.70
CA ARG A 80 6.33 -12.32 -13.01
C ARG A 80 6.25 -13.31 -11.84
N GLN A 81 6.04 -12.83 -10.63
CA GLN A 81 5.94 -13.64 -9.41
C GLN A 81 4.47 -13.84 -9.02
N ILE A 82 4.22 -14.86 -8.18
CA ILE A 82 2.86 -15.26 -7.79
C ILE A 82 2.26 -14.33 -6.72
N GLY A 83 3.01 -13.38 -6.17
CA GLY A 83 2.57 -12.58 -5.03
C GLY A 83 3.00 -11.12 -5.08
N THR A 84 2.21 -10.30 -4.38
CA THR A 84 2.54 -8.90 -4.07
C THR A 84 3.20 -8.85 -2.70
N GLU A 85 4.41 -8.29 -2.64
CA GLU A 85 5.08 -8.01 -1.38
C GLU A 85 4.55 -6.70 -0.79
N VAL A 86 4.30 -6.69 0.52
CA VAL A 86 3.75 -5.52 1.21
C VAL A 86 4.51 -5.27 2.50
N PHE A 87 5.01 -4.04 2.62
CA PHE A 87 5.61 -3.49 3.82
C PHE A 87 4.67 -2.48 4.46
N LEU A 88 4.56 -2.54 5.79
CA LEU A 88 3.74 -1.67 6.62
C LEU A 88 4.57 -1.10 7.76
N SER A 89 4.38 0.17 8.07
CA SER A 89 5.03 0.84 9.19
C SER A 89 4.16 1.98 9.73
N PRO A 90 4.10 2.18 11.06
CA PRO A 90 3.50 3.39 11.62
C PRO A 90 4.37 4.63 11.40
N ASP A 91 5.65 4.45 11.09
CA ASP A 91 6.57 5.53 10.74
C ASP A 91 6.56 5.77 9.20
N PRO A 92 6.14 6.96 8.73
CA PRO A 92 6.15 7.29 7.32
C PRO A 92 7.56 7.34 6.73
N MET A 93 8.59 7.67 7.51
CA MET A 93 9.98 7.69 7.03
C MET A 93 10.47 6.29 6.69
N ALA A 94 10.12 5.29 7.49
CA ALA A 94 10.42 3.89 7.18
C ALA A 94 9.73 3.42 5.88
N ARG A 95 8.47 3.84 5.64
CA ARG A 95 7.79 3.57 4.37
C ARG A 95 8.51 4.23 3.20
N ASP A 96 8.96 5.48 3.34
CA ASP A 96 9.69 6.20 2.30
C ASP A 96 11.06 5.55 2.00
N ALA A 97 11.77 5.09 3.03
CA ALA A 97 13.01 4.35 2.88
C ALA A 97 12.80 3.03 2.14
N GLN A 98 11.75 2.27 2.50
CA GLN A 98 11.41 1.03 1.82
C GLN A 98 11.01 1.29 0.35
N PHE A 99 10.24 2.35 0.09
CA PHE A 99 9.91 2.78 -1.26
C PHE A 99 11.16 3.12 -2.07
N ALA A 100 12.09 3.88 -1.51
CA ALA A 100 13.35 4.22 -2.17
C ALA A 100 14.17 2.96 -2.50
N GLN A 101 14.21 1.99 -1.59
CA GLN A 101 14.88 0.71 -1.82
C GLN A 101 14.22 -0.05 -2.98
N TRP A 102 12.91 -0.27 -2.93
CA TRP A 102 12.19 -1.05 -3.94
C TRP A 102 12.06 -0.37 -5.30
N SER A 103 12.10 0.96 -5.34
CA SER A 103 12.04 1.74 -6.59
C SER A 103 13.42 1.98 -7.24
N THR A 104 14.48 1.38 -6.70
CA THR A 104 15.83 1.53 -7.26
C THR A 104 15.88 1.07 -8.72
N GLY A 105 16.27 1.97 -9.62
CA GLY A 105 16.35 1.68 -11.06
C GLY A 105 15.00 1.72 -11.79
N MET A 106 13.91 2.06 -11.12
CA MET A 106 12.58 2.20 -11.71
C MET A 106 12.28 3.64 -12.14
N THR A 107 11.25 3.81 -12.97
CA THR A 107 10.70 5.13 -13.26
C THR A 107 9.74 5.54 -12.15
N VAL A 108 10.09 6.56 -11.37
CA VAL A 108 9.28 7.13 -10.28
C VAL A 108 8.36 8.24 -10.82
N ARG A 109 7.15 8.34 -10.27
CA ARG A 109 6.14 9.36 -10.62
C ARG A 109 5.87 10.34 -9.49
#